data_AF-A0A924UAQ2-F1
#
_entry.id   AF-A0A924UAQ2-F1
#
_cell.length_a   1.000
_cell.length_b   1.000
_cell.length_c   1.000
_cell.angle_alpha   90.00
_cell.angle_beta   90.00
_cell.angle_gamma   90.00
#
_symmetry.space_group_name_H-M   'P 1'
#
loop_
_entity.id
_entity.type
_entity.pdbx_description
1 polymer ?
#
loop_
_entity_poly.entity_id
_entity_poly.type
_entity_poly.pdbx_seq_one_letter_code
_entity_poly.pdbx_strand_id
1 'polypeptide(L)' 'MTFKQFLSMQKAGHDERGDFLRLANADVHVPDTGTWPEFYAYFETRHGGRMADSGSVLWKEYQAGERKARNVLKS' A
#
# COMPACT_ATOMS: atom_id res chain seq x y z
N MET A 1 -2.71 -0.59 -12.13
CA MET A 1 -2.05 -1.59 -11.25
C MET A 1 -2.80 -1.59 -9.91
N THR A 2 -2.84 -2.67 -9.13
CA THR A 2 -3.49 -2.64 -7.81
C THR A 2 -2.55 -2.16 -6.71
N PHE A 3 -3.10 -1.79 -5.54
CA PHE A 3 -2.25 -1.35 -4.43
C PHE A 3 -1.40 -2.49 -3.86
N LYS A 4 -1.94 -3.72 -3.78
CA LYS A 4 -1.15 -4.91 -3.39
C LYS A 4 0.03 -5.13 -4.33
N GLN A 5 -0.20 -5.03 -5.64
CA GLN A 5 0.86 -5.11 -6.64
C GLN A 5 1.89 -3.98 -6.47
N PHE A 6 1.43 -2.74 -6.24
CA PHE A 6 2.32 -1.61 -5.95
C PHE A 6 3.24 -1.90 -4.75
N LEU A 7 2.68 -2.41 -3.64
CA LEU A 7 3.45 -2.76 -2.44
C LEU A 7 4.49 -3.85 -2.71
N SER A 8 4.17 -4.84 -3.54
CA SER A 8 5.11 -5.91 -3.92
C SER A 8 6.30 -5.42 -4.76
N MET A 9 6.14 -4.28 -5.44
CA MET A 9 7.20 -3.65 -6.23
C MET A 9 8.11 -2.73 -5.40
N GLN A 10 7.72 -2.37 -4.18
CA GLN A 10 8.52 -1.51 -3.31
C GLN A 10 9.62 -2.31 -2.62
N LYS A 11 10.81 -1.71 -2.48
CA LYS A 11 11.87 -2.26 -1.64
C LYS A 11 11.55 -1.98 -0.17
N ALA A 12 11.54 -3.02 0.66
CA ALA A 12 11.40 -2.89 2.11
C ALA A 12 12.73 -2.44 2.75
N GLY A 13 12.74 -1.23 3.32
CA GLY A 13 13.86 -0.69 4.10
C GLY A 13 13.95 -1.27 5.51
N HIS A 14 14.93 -0.83 6.31
CA HIS A 14 15.03 -1.16 7.75
C HIS A 14 14.37 -0.04 8.58
N ASP A 15 13.17 0.36 8.19
CA ASP A 15 12.37 1.41 8.80
C ASP A 15 10.90 0.96 8.94
N GLU A 16 10.07 1.76 9.60
CA GLU A 16 8.64 1.44 9.81
C GLU A 16 7.89 1.21 8.49
N ARG A 17 8.29 1.90 7.42
CA ARG A 17 7.78 1.69 6.06
C ARG A 17 8.14 0.29 5.56
N GLY A 18 9.39 -0.12 5.72
CA GLY A 18 9.88 -1.45 5.35
C GLY A 18 9.20 -2.55 6.14
N ASP A 19 8.93 -2.33 7.42
CA ASP A 19 8.19 -3.29 8.25
C ASP A 19 6.74 -3.43 7.79
N PHE A 20 6.08 -2.34 7.43
CA PHE A 20 4.77 -2.38 6.77
C PHE A 20 4.82 -3.14 5.45
N LEU A 21 5.82 -2.88 4.61
CA LEU A 21 5.97 -3.58 3.33
C LEU A 21 6.19 -5.08 3.53
N ARG A 22 7.01 -5.50 4.49
CA ARG A 22 7.21 -6.92 4.81
C ARG A 22 5.91 -7.56 5.27
N LEU A 23 5.19 -6.91 6.18
CA LEU A 23 3.96 -7.43 6.75
C LEU A 23 2.84 -7.49 5.71
N ALA A 24 2.69 -6.46 4.87
CA ALA A 24 1.73 -6.45 3.78
C ALA A 24 2.04 -7.49 2.68
N ASN A 25 3.32 -7.73 2.38
CA ASN A 25 3.71 -8.75 1.41
C ASN A 25 3.64 -10.17 1.97
N ALA A 26 3.86 -10.36 3.28
CA ALA A 26 3.76 -11.66 3.93
C ALA A 26 2.30 -12.09 4.15
N ASP A 27 1.37 -11.15 4.27
CA ASP A 27 -0.04 -11.44 4.50
C ASP A 27 -0.77 -11.72 3.17
N VAL A 28 -0.92 -13.01 2.86
CA VAL A 28 -1.59 -13.51 1.64
C VAL A 28 -3.05 -13.04 1.53
N HIS A 29 -3.70 -12.79 2.67
CA HIS A 29 -5.09 -12.36 2.76
C HIS A 29 -5.26 -10.85 2.66
N VAL A 30 -4.18 -10.08 2.51
CA VAL A 30 -4.26 -8.65 2.25
C VAL A 30 -5.21 -8.42 1.08
N PRO A 31 -6.28 -7.64 1.32
CA PRO A 31 -7.30 -7.41 0.33
C PRO A 31 -6.68 -6.69 -0.85
N ASP A 32 -7.01 -7.15 -2.05
CA ASP A 32 -6.67 -6.43 -3.28
C ASP A 32 -7.69 -5.33 -3.56
N THR A 33 -8.09 -4.62 -2.50
CA THR A 33 -9.14 -3.60 -2.55
C THR A 33 -8.60 -2.33 -3.21
N GLY A 34 -9.45 -1.72 -4.04
CA GLY A 34 -9.14 -0.47 -4.73
C GLY A 34 -9.25 0.77 -3.86
N THR A 35 -9.47 0.64 -2.54
CA THR A 35 -9.69 1.77 -1.64
C THR A 35 -8.87 1.68 -0.35
N TRP A 36 -8.36 2.84 0.09
CA TRP A 36 -7.62 2.95 1.34
C TRP A 36 -8.42 2.59 2.60
N PRO A 37 -9.70 3.00 2.77
CA PRO A 37 -10.44 2.68 3.99
C PRO A 37 -10.59 1.18 4.26
N GLU A 38 -10.83 0.39 3.22
CA GLU A 38 -10.92 -1.07 3.33
C GLU A 38 -9.58 -1.68 3.71
N PHE A 39 -8.50 -1.18 3.10
CA PHE A 39 -7.14 -1.60 3.41
C PHE A 39 -6.78 -1.26 4.85
N TYR A 40 -7.07 -0.03 5.29
CA TYR A 40 -6.85 0.44 6.65
C TYR A 40 -7.60 -0.41 7.67
N ALA A 41 -8.92 -0.62 7.48
CA ALA A 41 -9.73 -1.40 8.41
C ALA A 41 -9.24 -2.86 8.53
N TYR A 42 -8.78 -3.46 7.43
CA TYR A 42 -8.18 -4.80 7.45
C TYR A 42 -6.90 -4.82 8.29
N PHE A 43 -5.97 -3.88 8.06
CA PHE A 43 -4.71 -3.82 8.81
C PHE A 43 -4.91 -3.44 10.27
N GLU A 44 -5.87 -2.57 10.57
CA GLU A 44 -6.25 -2.22 11.94
C GLU A 44 -6.75 -3.46 12.69
N THR A 45 -7.68 -4.21 12.08
CA THR A 45 -8.26 -5.41 12.67
C THR A 45 -7.24 -6.53 12.85
N ARG A 46 -6.37 -6.75 11.86
CA ARG A 46 -5.47 -7.92 11.83
C ARG A 46 -4.10 -7.69 12.46
N HIS A 47 -3.61 -6.45 12.41
CA HIS A 47 -2.25 -6.08 12.81
C HIS A 47 -2.22 -4.98 13.88
N GLY A 48 -3.38 -4.60 14.42
CA GLY A 48 -3.49 -3.69 15.57
C GLY A 48 -3.14 -2.24 15.27
N GLY A 49 -3.29 -1.79 14.02
CA GLY A 49 -3.18 -0.37 13.63
C GLY A 49 -1.77 0.22 13.64
N ARG A 50 -0.76 -0.55 14.07
CA ARG A 50 0.62 -0.07 14.31
C ARG A 50 1.33 0.49 13.06
N MET A 51 0.80 0.25 11.87
CA MET A 51 1.42 0.64 10.59
C MET A 51 0.48 1.46 9.67
N ALA A 52 -0.58 2.01 10.25
CA ALA A 52 -1.55 2.87 9.60
C ALA A 52 -0.89 4.04 8.83
N ASP A 53 0.05 4.72 9.47
CA ASP A 53 0.67 5.93 8.92
C ASP A 53 1.56 5.61 7.72
N SER A 54 2.42 4.59 7.84
CA SER A 54 3.27 4.14 6.72
C SER A 54 2.46 3.65 5.53
N GLY A 55 1.36 2.92 5.78
CA GLY A 55 0.46 2.50 4.72
C GLY A 55 -0.25 3.67 4.03
N SER A 56 -0.65 4.70 4.79
CA SER A 56 -1.30 5.90 4.24
C SER A 56 -0.36 6.69 3.32
N VAL A 57 0.92 6.77 3.70
CA VAL A 57 1.96 7.38 2.84
C VAL A 57 2.12 6.59 1.54
N LEU A 58 2.26 5.27 1.62
CA LEU A 58 2.37 4.40 0.44
C LEU A 58 1.14 4.47 -0.47
N TRP A 59 -0.05 4.59 0.12
CA TRP A 59 -1.28 4.77 -0.62
C TRP A 59 -1.28 6.07 -1.44
N LYS A 60 -0.82 7.18 -0.85
CA LYS A 60 -0.68 8.46 -1.55
C LYS A 60 0.33 8.36 -2.69
N GLU A 61 1.45 7.67 -2.49
CA GLU A 61 2.46 7.43 -3.54
C GLU A 61 1.87 6.63 -4.71
N TYR A 62 1.13 5.56 -4.41
CA TYR A 62 0.40 4.78 -5.41
C TYR A 62 -0.58 5.65 -6.22
N GLN A 63 -1.41 6.44 -5.54
CA GLN A 63 -2.35 7.35 -6.21
C GLN A 63 -1.64 8.40 -7.06
N ALA A 64 -0.49 8.93 -6.61
CA ALA A 64 0.30 9.87 -7.38
C ALA A 64 0.90 9.20 -8.64
N GLY A 65 1.36 7.95 -8.52
CA GLY A 65 1.84 7.13 -9.64
C GLY A 65 0.75 6.87 -10.68
N GLU A 66 -0.42 6.42 -10.25
CA GLU A 66 -1.57 6.17 -11.14
C GLU A 66 -2.03 7.47 -11.86
N ARG A 67 -2.01 8.61 -11.16
CA ARG A 67 -2.30 9.93 -11.78
C ARG A 67 -1.27 10.29 -12.85
N LYS A 68 0.04 10.09 -12.58
CA LYS A 68 1.11 10.35 -13.55
C LYS A 68 0.99 9.43 -14.77
N ALA A 69 0.81 8.13 -14.56
CA ALA A 69 0.66 7.16 -15.64
C ALA A 69 -0.53 7.48 -16.55
N ARG A 70 -1.67 7.88 -15.97
CA ARG A 70 -2.85 8.31 -16.73
C ARG A 70 -2.63 9.58 -17.54
N ASN A 71 -1.83 10.53 -17.04
CA ASN A 71 -1.55 11.76 -17.76
C ASN A 71 -0.57 11.52 -18.93
N VAL A 72 0.38 10.61 -18.77
CA VAL A 72 1.31 10.20 -19.85
C VAL A 72 0.57 9.52 -21.00
N LEU A 73 -0.46 8.71 -20.72
CA LEU A 73 -1.28 8.05 -21.75
C LEU A 73 -2.22 9.00 -22.52
N LYS A 74 -2.36 10.26 -22.08
CA LYS A 74 -3.21 11.27 -22.72
C LYS A 74 -2.42 12.34 -23.49
N SER A 75 -1.08 12.28 -23.47
CA SER A 75 -0.18 13.14 -24.25
C SER A 75 0.37 12.37 -25.45
#